data_AF-A0A960JE60-F1
#
_entry.id   AF-A0A960JE60-F1
#
_cell.length_a   1.000
_cell.length_b   1.000
_cell.length_c   1.000
_cell.angle_alpha   90.00
_cell.angle_beta   90.00
_cell.angle_gamma   90.00
#
_symmetry.space_group_name_H-M   'P 1'
#
loop_
_entity.id
_entity.type
_entity.pdbx_description
1 polymer ?
#
loop_
_entity_poly.entity_id
_entity_poly.type
_entity_poly.pdbx_seq_one_letter_code
_entity_poly.pdbx_strand_id
1 'polypeptide(L)'
;MPLPIAHGCVGAAIVALIHPKINKLISFPLLFGGFLANAADLDFFLSYSTGDKSWHRGFTHSILFSAVIFGCLFIFFKRERLREAIAYGLAYFSHLVLDFATSDHGGPELFWFFSDRRLSVGWRTFSVAPSKLPAGEIALAVFWETAVFGSIFFAVYFLMRQFYPARFSAAG
;
A
#
# COMPACT_ATOMS: atom_id res chain seq x y z
N MET A 1 -7.19 11.40 3.25
CA MET A 1 -6.19 10.38 2.89
C MET A 1 -6.66 9.04 3.39
N PRO A 2 -6.45 7.96 2.62
CA PRO A 2 -6.83 6.62 3.06
C PRO A 2 -6.12 6.27 4.37
N LEU A 3 -6.79 5.51 5.23
CA LEU A 3 -6.20 5.00 6.47
C LEU A 3 -5.31 3.79 6.16
N PRO A 4 -4.48 3.36 7.13
CA PRO A 4 -3.59 2.21 6.95
C PRO A 4 -4.30 0.90 6.54
N ILE A 5 -5.60 0.77 6.84
CA ILE A 5 -6.40 -0.39 6.45
C ILE A 5 -6.60 -0.40 4.93
N ALA A 6 -6.96 0.73 4.31
CA ALA A 6 -7.10 0.81 2.86
C ALA A 6 -5.80 0.43 2.15
N HIS A 7 -4.67 1.05 2.55
CA HIS A 7 -3.36 0.75 2.00
C HIS A 7 -2.97 -0.73 2.20
N GLY A 8 -3.16 -1.25 3.41
CA GLY A 8 -2.87 -2.64 3.75
C GLY A 8 -3.67 -3.63 2.91
N CYS A 9 -4.98 -3.38 2.72
CA CYS A 9 -5.85 -4.20 1.89
C CYS A 9 -5.43 -4.19 0.41
N VAL A 10 -5.09 -3.01 -0.15
CA VAL A 10 -4.63 -2.90 -1.54
C VAL A 10 -3.30 -3.63 -1.73
N GLY A 11 -2.33 -3.43 -0.82
CA GLY A 11 -1.04 -4.13 -0.86
C GLY A 11 -1.20 -5.65 -0.78
N ALA A 12 -2.00 -6.13 0.16
CA ALA A 12 -2.29 -7.55 0.31
C ALA A 12 -3.02 -8.11 -0.94
N ALA A 13 -3.92 -7.36 -1.55
CA ALA A 13 -4.64 -7.77 -2.76
C ALA A 13 -3.68 -7.93 -3.96
N ILE A 14 -2.75 -6.99 -4.15
CA ILE A 14 -1.72 -7.07 -5.19
C ILE A 14 -0.87 -8.34 -5.02
N VAL A 15 -0.46 -8.65 -3.79
CA VAL A 15 0.34 -9.85 -3.51
C VAL A 15 -0.47 -11.14 -3.66
N ALA A 16 -1.78 -11.12 -3.34
CA ALA A 16 -2.66 -12.26 -3.56
C ALA A 16 -2.72 -12.70 -5.04
N LEU A 17 -2.60 -11.77 -5.99
CA LEU A 17 -2.63 -12.06 -7.43
C LEU A 17 -1.51 -13.00 -7.90
N ILE A 18 -0.37 -13.02 -7.20
CA ILE A 18 0.77 -13.88 -7.57
C ILE A 18 0.91 -15.12 -6.69
N HIS A 19 0.13 -15.22 -5.62
CA HIS A 19 0.17 -16.34 -4.68
C HIS A 19 -1.19 -17.07 -4.58
N PRO A 20 -1.67 -17.69 -5.67
CA PRO A 20 -2.97 -18.37 -5.70
C PRO A 20 -3.07 -19.58 -4.76
N LYS A 21 -1.92 -20.11 -4.30
CA LYS A 21 -1.83 -21.28 -3.41
C LYS A 21 -1.95 -20.94 -1.92
N ILE A 22 -2.10 -19.66 -1.55
CA ILE A 22 -2.29 -19.28 -0.15
C ILE A 22 -3.63 -19.84 0.33
N ASN A 23 -3.56 -20.75 1.29
CA ASN A 23 -4.72 -21.43 1.87
C ASN A 23 -5.24 -20.77 3.15
N LYS A 24 -4.47 -19.83 3.72
CA LYS A 24 -4.81 -19.09 4.93
C LYS A 24 -4.88 -17.60 4.61
N LEU A 25 -5.99 -16.97 5.01
CA LEU A 25 -6.17 -15.51 4.92
C LEU A 25 -5.03 -14.75 5.63
N ILE A 26 -4.59 -15.28 6.77
CA ILE A 26 -3.43 -14.76 7.52
C ILE A 26 -2.22 -15.59 7.11
N SER A 27 -1.46 -15.09 6.14
CA SER A 27 -0.22 -15.70 5.68
C SER A 27 0.87 -14.66 5.53
N PHE A 28 2.12 -15.07 5.71
CA PHE A 28 3.26 -14.16 5.65
C PHE A 28 3.30 -13.31 4.37
N PRO A 29 3.05 -13.84 3.15
CA PRO A 29 3.07 -13.01 1.94
C PRO A 29 2.03 -11.89 1.96
N LEU A 30 0.80 -12.18 2.38
CA LEU A 30 -0.28 -11.17 2.42
C LEU A 30 -0.02 -10.12 3.49
N LEU A 31 0.43 -10.56 4.67
CA LEU A 31 0.81 -9.65 5.76
C LEU A 31 1.99 -8.76 5.35
N PHE A 32 3.00 -9.32 4.69
CA PHE A 32 4.16 -8.56 4.22
C PHE A 32 3.79 -7.58 3.11
N GLY A 33 2.89 -7.96 2.20
CA GLY A 33 2.33 -7.07 1.19
C GLY A 33 1.57 -5.89 1.80
N GLY A 34 0.69 -6.16 2.76
CA GLY A 34 -0.03 -5.12 3.49
C GLY A 34 0.88 -4.23 4.34
N PHE A 35 1.93 -4.82 4.94
CA PHE A 35 2.95 -4.07 5.67
C PHE A 35 3.73 -3.13 4.75
N LEU A 36 4.22 -3.62 3.60
CA LEU A 36 4.95 -2.79 2.64
C LEU A 36 4.11 -1.64 2.10
N ALA A 37 2.82 -1.88 1.85
CA ALA A 37 1.91 -0.81 1.45
C ALA A 37 1.69 0.26 2.54
N ASN A 38 2.03 -0.01 3.80
CA ASN A 38 2.00 0.98 4.88
C ASN A 38 3.38 1.53 5.24
N ALA A 39 4.46 0.98 4.67
CA ALA A 39 5.81 1.31 5.07
C ALA A 39 6.22 2.76 4.71
N ALA A 40 5.53 3.41 3.77
CA ALA A 40 5.76 4.82 3.44
C ALA A 40 5.48 5.75 4.63
N ASP A 41 4.42 5.46 5.41
CA ASP A 41 4.00 6.22 6.59
C ASP A 41 4.89 6.01 7.83
N LEU A 42 5.90 5.13 7.76
CA LEU A 42 6.88 5.03 8.83
C LEU A 42 7.73 6.30 8.97
N ASP A 43 7.72 7.18 7.95
CA ASP A 43 8.23 8.55 8.01
C ASP A 43 7.56 9.42 9.09
N PHE A 44 6.38 9.02 9.59
CA PHE A 44 5.73 9.68 10.72
C PHE A 44 6.59 9.64 11.97
N PHE A 45 7.42 8.59 12.15
CA PHE A 45 8.39 8.53 13.23
C PHE A 45 9.46 9.63 13.12
N LEU A 46 9.89 9.96 11.90
CA LEU A 46 10.82 11.08 11.65
C LEU A 46 10.13 12.40 11.97
N SER A 47 8.88 12.58 11.54
CA SER A 47 8.11 13.77 11.87
C SER A 47 7.92 13.95 13.38
N TYR A 48 7.63 12.86 14.08
CA TYR A 48 7.45 12.87 15.53
C TYR A 48 8.76 13.16 16.29
N SER A 49 9.86 12.52 15.89
CA SER A 49 11.16 12.66 16.56
C SER A 49 11.85 13.99 16.30
N THR A 50 11.69 14.56 15.10
CA THR A 50 12.30 15.86 14.73
C THR A 50 11.41 17.05 15.06
N GLY A 51 10.10 16.83 15.27
CA GLY A 51 9.10 17.87 15.42
C GLY A 51 8.73 18.58 14.11
N ASP A 52 9.35 18.21 12.98
CA ASP A 52 9.07 18.79 11.68
C ASP A 52 8.08 17.93 10.89
N LYS A 53 6.92 18.50 10.56
CA LYS A 53 5.86 17.81 9.82
C LYS A 53 6.15 17.65 8.33
N SER A 54 7.19 18.33 7.82
CA SER A 54 7.60 18.24 6.41
C SER A 54 8.06 16.83 6.02
N TRP A 55 8.61 16.07 6.99
CA TRP A 55 9.08 14.70 6.78
C TRP A 55 7.98 13.74 6.32
N HIS A 56 6.75 13.92 6.82
CA HIS A 56 5.63 13.07 6.43
C HIS A 56 5.11 13.44 5.04
N ARG A 57 4.92 12.42 4.20
CA ARG A 57 4.54 12.56 2.77
C ARG A 57 5.60 13.24 1.91
N GLY A 58 6.84 13.29 2.42
CA GLY A 58 8.02 13.75 1.70
C GLY A 58 8.65 12.62 0.88
N PHE A 59 9.94 12.37 1.09
CA PHE A 59 10.73 11.47 0.25
C PHE A 59 10.20 10.02 0.16
N THR A 60 9.65 9.45 1.24
CA THR A 60 9.09 8.07 1.24
C THR A 60 7.88 7.95 0.32
N HIS A 61 7.18 9.04 0.09
CA HIS A 61 6.04 9.14 -0.81
C HIS A 61 6.46 9.71 -2.17
N SER A 62 7.66 9.37 -2.65
CA SER A 62 8.14 9.77 -3.97
C SER A 62 8.24 8.58 -4.92
N ILE A 63 8.17 8.88 -6.22
CA ILE A 63 8.38 7.89 -7.28
C ILE A 63 9.81 7.36 -7.21
N LEU A 64 10.78 8.24 -6.94
CA LEU A 64 12.19 7.87 -6.83
C LEU A 64 12.43 6.90 -5.68
N PHE A 65 11.88 7.18 -4.50
CA PHE A 65 12.03 6.28 -3.36
C PHE A 65 11.31 4.95 -3.58
N SER A 66 10.13 4.96 -4.21
CA SER A 66 9.47 3.73 -4.65
C SER A 66 10.38 2.91 -5.57
N ALA A 67 11.06 3.55 -6.55
CA ALA A 67 12.00 2.86 -7.43
C ALA A 67 13.21 2.27 -6.67
N VAL A 68 13.71 2.95 -5.63
CA VAL A 68 14.75 2.40 -4.73
C VAL A 68 14.24 1.15 -4.01
N ILE A 69 13.02 1.19 -3.45
CA ILE A 69 12.41 0.02 -2.80
C ILE A 69 12.27 -1.14 -3.80
N PHE A 70 11.81 -0.87 -5.03
CA PHE A 70 11.79 -1.88 -6.10
C PHE A 70 13.19 -2.47 -6.37
N GLY A 71 14.22 -1.64 -6.44
CA GLY A 71 15.61 -2.08 -6.63
C GLY A 71 16.09 -2.98 -5.50
N CYS A 72 15.84 -2.59 -4.24
CA CYS A 72 16.16 -3.39 -3.06
C CYS A 72 15.44 -4.75 -3.07
N LEU A 73 14.15 -4.76 -3.40
CA LEU A 73 13.37 -5.99 -3.51
C LEU A 73 13.87 -6.88 -4.65
N PHE A 74 14.25 -6.30 -5.80
CA PHE A 74 14.83 -7.04 -6.91
C PHE A 74 16.15 -7.71 -6.55
N ILE A 75 17.03 -7.00 -5.83
CA ILE A 75 18.30 -7.56 -5.31
C ILE A 75 18.01 -8.67 -4.29
N PHE A 76 17.06 -8.46 -3.37
CA PHE A 76 16.72 -9.42 -2.32
C PHE A 76 16.12 -10.72 -2.88
N PHE A 77 15.13 -10.61 -3.77
CA PHE A 77 14.43 -11.75 -4.36
C PHE A 77 15.22 -12.44 -5.48
N LYS A 78 16.20 -11.74 -6.08
CA LYS A 78 16.98 -12.20 -7.23
C LYS A 78 16.09 -12.46 -8.46
N ARG A 79 16.72 -12.86 -9.55
CA ARG A 79 16.06 -12.99 -10.86
C ARG A 79 15.02 -14.11 -10.89
N GLU A 80 15.17 -15.15 -10.08
CA GLU A 80 14.26 -16.30 -10.04
C GLU A 80 12.88 -15.95 -9.44
N ARG A 81 12.81 -14.90 -8.62
CA ARG A 81 11.60 -14.46 -7.91
C ARG A 81 11.20 -13.04 -8.30
N LEU A 82 11.38 -12.73 -9.59
CA LEU A 82 11.05 -11.42 -10.16
C LEU A 82 9.57 -11.04 -9.96
N ARG A 83 8.67 -12.03 -10.02
CA ARG A 83 7.24 -11.80 -9.82
C ARG A 83 6.96 -11.28 -8.41
N GLU A 84 7.61 -11.83 -7.40
CA GLU A 84 7.53 -11.36 -6.03
C GLU A 84 8.11 -9.97 -5.87
N ALA A 85 9.30 -9.70 -6.41
CA ALA A 85 9.90 -8.37 -6.37
C ALA A 85 8.95 -7.30 -6.96
N ILE A 86 8.33 -7.61 -8.11
CA ILE A 86 7.36 -6.73 -8.74
C ILE A 86 6.11 -6.56 -7.88
N ALA A 87 5.52 -7.65 -7.37
CA ALA A 87 4.29 -7.57 -6.58
C ALA A 87 4.48 -6.80 -5.27
N TYR A 88 5.59 -7.03 -4.55
CA TYR A 88 5.89 -6.30 -3.32
C TYR A 88 6.27 -4.84 -3.58
N GLY A 89 6.98 -4.55 -4.68
CA GLY A 89 7.24 -3.18 -5.08
C GLY A 89 5.95 -2.45 -5.46
N LEU A 90 5.04 -3.12 -6.19
CA LEU A 90 3.71 -2.58 -6.52
C LEU A 90 2.86 -2.39 -5.27
N ALA A 91 2.98 -3.26 -4.26
CA ALA A 91 2.32 -3.07 -2.97
C ALA A 91 2.80 -1.77 -2.30
N TYR A 92 4.11 -1.51 -2.25
CA TYR A 92 4.64 -0.23 -1.76
C TYR A 92 4.14 0.96 -2.59
N PHE A 93 4.29 0.90 -3.92
CA PHE A 93 3.89 1.97 -4.83
C PHE A 93 2.38 2.25 -4.82
N SER A 94 1.55 1.26 -4.49
CA SER A 94 0.10 1.45 -4.34
C SER A 94 -0.25 2.47 -3.27
N HIS A 95 0.60 2.63 -2.25
CA HIS A 95 0.45 3.67 -1.24
C HIS A 95 0.45 5.04 -1.90
N LEU A 96 1.54 5.33 -2.63
CA LEU A 96 1.76 6.57 -3.35
C LEU A 96 0.63 6.91 -4.31
N VAL A 97 0.19 5.93 -5.10
CA VAL A 97 -0.90 6.10 -6.07
C VAL A 97 -2.20 6.44 -5.38
N LEU A 98 -2.54 5.73 -4.30
CA LEU A 98 -3.78 5.95 -3.59
C LEU A 98 -3.79 7.32 -2.92
N ASP A 99 -2.66 7.71 -2.31
CA ASP A 99 -2.51 9.01 -1.67
C ASP A 99 -2.56 10.17 -2.67
N PHE A 100 -1.94 10.03 -3.84
CA PHE A 100 -2.04 10.98 -4.94
C PHE A 100 -3.48 11.13 -5.46
N ALA A 101 -4.20 10.02 -5.57
CA ALA A 101 -5.58 10.02 -6.09
C ALA A 101 -6.60 10.60 -5.10
N THR A 102 -6.37 10.48 -3.78
CA THR A 102 -7.40 10.68 -2.76
C THR A 102 -7.05 11.69 -1.65
N SER A 103 -5.92 12.39 -1.76
CA SER A 103 -5.55 13.46 -0.85
C SER A 103 -6.14 14.81 -1.26
N ASP A 104 -6.75 15.50 -0.29
CA ASP A 104 -7.36 16.84 -0.49
C ASP A 104 -6.50 18.01 -0.01
N HIS A 105 -5.51 17.75 0.84
CA HIS A 105 -4.70 18.79 1.48
C HIS A 105 -3.22 18.47 1.30
N GLY A 106 -2.67 18.87 0.15
CA GLY A 106 -1.24 18.79 -0.15
C GLY A 106 -0.74 17.36 -0.21
N GLY A 107 -1.17 16.59 -1.21
CA GLY A 107 -0.76 15.20 -1.46
C GLY A 107 0.77 14.96 -1.49
N PRO A 108 1.22 13.78 -1.90
CA PRO A 108 2.62 13.41 -1.79
C PRO A 108 3.57 14.27 -2.64
N GLU A 109 4.82 14.41 -2.18
CA GLU A 109 5.94 15.01 -2.93
C GLU A 109 6.46 14.02 -3.99
N LEU A 110 5.63 13.75 -5.01
CA LEU A 110 5.88 12.73 -6.04
C LEU A 110 7.28 12.79 -6.66
N PHE A 111 7.76 14.02 -6.87
CA PHE A 111 9.01 14.33 -7.58
C PHE A 111 10.14 14.76 -6.66
N TRP A 112 10.05 14.50 -5.35
CA TRP A 112 11.23 14.54 -4.50
C TRP A 112 12.34 13.68 -5.14
N PHE A 113 13.59 14.10 -5.31
CA PHE A 113 14.35 15.25 -4.77
C PHE A 113 14.32 16.53 -5.63
N PHE A 114 13.65 16.49 -6.78
CA PHE A 114 13.71 17.57 -7.77
C PHE A 114 12.79 18.75 -7.46
N SER A 115 11.74 18.51 -6.66
CA SER A 115 10.71 19.50 -6.37
C SER A 115 9.96 19.13 -5.10
N ASP A 116 9.74 20.12 -4.24
CA ASP A 116 8.94 20.00 -3.00
C ASP A 116 7.44 20.22 -3.26
N ARG A 117 7.02 20.28 -4.54
CA ARG A 117 5.60 20.42 -4.90
C ARG A 117 4.84 19.15 -4.55
N ARG A 118 3.81 19.35 -3.72
CA ARG A 118 2.82 18.34 -3.34
C ARG A 118 1.71 18.27 -4.37
N LEU A 119 1.49 17.09 -4.93
CA LEU A 119 0.52 16.88 -6.01
C LEU A 119 -0.60 15.96 -5.55
N SER A 120 -1.83 16.26 -5.96
CA SER A 120 -2.96 15.34 -5.85
C SER A 120 -3.97 15.59 -6.96
N VAL A 121 -4.75 14.55 -7.29
CA VAL A 121 -5.85 14.63 -8.27
C VAL A 121 -7.16 15.03 -7.59
N GLY A 122 -7.32 14.73 -6.30
CA GLY A 122 -8.54 15.04 -5.54
C GLY A 122 -9.77 14.31 -6.07
N TRP A 123 -9.63 13.09 -6.61
CA TRP A 123 -10.75 12.36 -7.22
C TRP A 123 -11.83 12.05 -6.19
N ARG A 124 -11.47 11.40 -5.08
CA ARG A 124 -12.37 11.17 -3.95
C ARG A 124 -11.61 11.25 -2.64
N THR A 125 -12.05 12.14 -1.79
CA THR A 125 -11.50 12.32 -0.45
C THR A 125 -11.97 11.21 0.47
N PHE A 126 -11.06 10.37 0.90
CA PHE A 126 -11.29 9.51 2.06
C PHE A 126 -10.78 10.28 3.27
N SER A 127 -11.67 10.98 3.96
CA SER A 127 -11.44 11.63 5.26
C SER A 127 -10.42 12.79 5.37
N VAL A 128 -10.76 13.74 6.24
CA VAL A 128 -9.82 14.71 6.82
C VAL A 128 -8.87 13.95 7.75
N ALA A 129 -7.62 14.39 7.87
CA ALA A 129 -6.61 13.72 8.69
C ALA A 129 -7.19 13.24 10.04
N PRO A 130 -7.21 11.92 10.33
CA PRO A 130 -7.99 11.33 11.43
C PRO A 130 -7.62 11.90 12.81
N SER A 131 -6.39 12.40 12.96
CA SER A 131 -5.93 13.12 14.16
C SER A 131 -6.78 14.33 14.58
N LYS A 132 -7.61 14.86 13.68
CA LYS A 132 -8.48 16.03 13.93
C LYS A 132 -9.96 15.67 14.06
N LEU A 133 -10.30 14.39 13.93
CA LEU A 133 -11.70 13.94 13.91
C LEU A 133 -12.12 13.36 15.27
N PRO A 134 -13.39 13.52 15.67
CA PRO A 134 -13.92 12.83 16.83
C PRO A 134 -13.89 11.31 16.63
N ALA A 135 -13.76 10.56 17.72
CA ALA A 135 -13.58 9.10 17.67
C ALA A 135 -14.65 8.36 16.85
N GLY A 136 -15.91 8.84 16.88
CA GLY A 136 -17.00 8.28 16.07
C GLY A 136 -16.79 8.44 14.56
N GLU A 137 -16.22 9.55 14.10
CA GLU A 137 -15.92 9.78 12.68
C GLU A 137 -14.72 8.95 12.22
N ILE A 138 -13.70 8.78 13.08
CA ILE A 138 -12.59 7.85 12.81
C ILE A 138 -13.13 6.43 12.68
N ALA A 139 -13.99 5.98 13.60
CA ALA A 139 -14.59 4.65 13.56
C ALA A 139 -15.42 4.45 12.27
N LEU A 140 -16.18 5.46 11.87
CA LEU A 140 -16.96 5.42 10.63
C LEU A 140 -16.06 5.38 9.38
N ALA A 141 -14.96 6.15 9.37
CA ALA A 141 -13.98 6.12 8.28
C ALA A 141 -13.30 4.74 8.18
N VAL A 142 -12.85 4.19 9.31
CA VAL A 142 -12.32 2.82 9.38
C VAL A 142 -13.32 1.80 8.86
N PHE A 143 -14.59 1.91 9.26
CA PHE A 143 -15.65 1.02 8.80
C PHE A 143 -15.82 1.09 7.28
N TRP A 144 -15.94 2.30 6.71
CA TRP A 144 -16.11 2.49 5.26
C TRP A 144 -14.92 1.98 4.47
N GLU A 145 -13.70 2.27 4.91
CA GLU A 145 -12.50 1.79 4.22
C GLU A 145 -12.38 0.27 4.31
N THR A 146 -12.69 -0.32 5.46
CA THR A 146 -12.71 -1.77 5.60
C THR A 146 -13.78 -2.38 4.69
N ALA A 147 -14.96 -1.79 4.61
CA ALA A 147 -16.04 -2.27 3.75
C ALA A 147 -15.64 -2.21 2.27
N VAL A 148 -15.04 -1.11 1.81
CA VAL A 148 -14.66 -0.91 0.41
C VAL A 148 -13.40 -1.69 0.06
N PHE A 149 -12.28 -1.44 0.73
CA PHE A 149 -10.99 -2.05 0.38
C PHE A 149 -10.88 -3.49 0.87
N GLY A 150 -11.50 -3.82 2.00
CA GLY A 150 -11.59 -5.20 2.47
C GLY A 150 -12.40 -6.07 1.50
N SER A 151 -13.53 -5.58 0.97
CA SER A 151 -14.30 -6.34 -0.03
C SER A 151 -13.53 -6.55 -1.34
N ILE A 152 -12.78 -5.53 -1.81
CA ILE A 152 -11.87 -5.69 -2.95
C ILE A 152 -10.81 -6.75 -2.67
N PHE A 153 -10.17 -6.71 -1.51
CA PHE A 153 -9.18 -7.71 -1.10
C PHE A 153 -9.78 -9.12 -1.06
N PHE A 154 -10.93 -9.31 -0.42
CA PHE A 154 -11.59 -10.60 -0.36
C PHE A 154 -12.01 -11.09 -1.75
N ALA A 155 -12.56 -10.21 -2.60
CA ALA A 155 -12.92 -10.55 -3.97
C ALA A 155 -11.69 -11.05 -4.73
N VAL A 156 -10.58 -10.32 -4.72
CA VAL A 156 -9.33 -10.76 -5.35
C VAL A 156 -8.84 -12.08 -4.77
N TYR A 157 -8.81 -12.21 -3.44
CA TYR A 157 -8.37 -13.42 -2.76
C TYR A 157 -9.19 -14.65 -3.15
N PHE A 158 -10.53 -14.55 -3.15
CA PHE A 158 -11.41 -15.67 -3.50
C PHE A 158 -11.42 -15.96 -5.00
N LEU A 159 -11.39 -14.94 -5.86
CA LEU A 159 -11.27 -15.12 -7.31
C LEU A 159 -9.98 -15.87 -7.67
N MET A 160 -8.85 -15.49 -7.08
CA MET A 160 -7.59 -16.20 -7.31
C MET A 160 -7.64 -17.66 -6.86
N ARG A 161 -8.38 -17.97 -5.79
CA ARG A 161 -8.58 -19.37 -5.38
C ARG A 161 -9.51 -20.14 -6.32
N GLN A 162 -10.56 -19.52 -6.84
CA GLN A 162 -11.53 -20.16 -7.73
C GLN A 162 -10.97 -20.42 -9.14
N PHE A 163 -10.16 -19.51 -9.67
CA PHE A 163 -9.65 -19.59 -11.04
C PHE A 163 -8.26 -20.25 -11.17
N TYR A 164 -7.53 -20.45 -10.06
CA TYR A 164 -6.23 -21.15 -10.06
C TYR A 164 -6.16 -22.49 -9.28
N PRO A 165 -7.22 -23.30 -9.13
CA PRO A 165 -7.13 -24.57 -8.40
C PRO A 165 -6.25 -25.63 -9.11
N ALA A 166 -5.84 -25.43 -10.37
CA ALA A 166 -5.27 -26.51 -11.20
C ALA A 166 -4.09 -26.10 -12.12
N ARG A 167 -3.16 -25.24 -11.68
CA ARG A 167 -1.83 -25.17 -12.32
C ARG A 167 -0.78 -25.70 -11.34
N PHE A 168 -0.15 -26.81 -11.74
CA PHE A 168 0.92 -27.55 -11.05
C PHE A 168 0.48 -28.59 -10.01
N SER A 169 -0.23 -29.62 -10.49
CA SER A 169 -0.08 -31.01 -10.01
C SER A 169 0.97 -31.79 -10.84
N ALA A 170 1.78 -31.09 -11.64
CA ALA A 170 2.82 -31.65 -12.48
C ALA A 170 4.17 -31.00 -12.12
N ALA A 171 4.72 -31.44 -11.01
CA ALA A 171 6.15 -31.47 -10.72
C ALA A 171 6.28 -32.51 -9.59
N GLY A 172 6.25 -33.78 -10.00
CA GLY A 172 6.83 -34.86 -9.22
C GLY A 172 8.34 -34.77 -9.25
#